data_AF-A0A292Z8J7-F1
#
_entry.id   AF-A0A292Z8J7-F1
#
_cell.length_a   1.000
_cell.length_b   1.000
_cell.length_c   1.000
_cell.angle_alpha   90.00
_cell.angle_beta   90.00
_cell.angle_gamma   90.00
#
_symmetry.space_group_name_H-M   'P 1'
#
loop_
_entity.id
_entity.type
_entity.pdbx_description
1 polymer ?
#
loop_
_entity_poly.entity_id
_entity_poly.type
_entity_poly.pdbx_seq_one_letter_code
_entity_poly.pdbx_strand_id
1 'polypeptide(L)'
;MGLTTQLFAHHGWHSSLAEVSTPVLDFARFRLRRRDIDADMIDLSVDKELPRNRFAAITAFGVFAYVSDVDRAARVVCRALAPRGVLFIERSQLLNPEQRQGLGLVLRRSGLRPLRVAAHVAAYRAT
;
A
#
# COMPACT_ATOMS: atom_id res chain seq x y z
N MET A 1 11.81 7.44 0.23
CA MET A 1 10.96 6.61 1.12
C MET A 1 10.28 7.49 2.15
N GLY A 2 9.03 7.17 2.52
CA GLY A 2 8.21 7.92 3.48
C GLY A 2 7.60 9.25 2.99
N LEU A 3 7.60 9.53 1.68
CA LEU A 3 7.04 10.78 1.13
C LEU A 3 5.52 10.85 1.28
N THR A 4 4.81 9.77 0.95
CA THR A 4 3.36 9.68 1.13
C THR A 4 2.98 9.80 2.59
N THR A 5 3.72 9.14 3.50
CA THR A 5 3.54 9.30 4.96
C THR A 5 3.67 10.77 5.39
N GLN A 6 4.69 11.50 4.90
CA GLN A 6 4.84 12.93 5.19
C GLN A 6 3.64 13.75 4.71
N LEU A 7 3.17 13.49 3.49
CA LEU A 7 2.02 14.18 2.92
C LEU A 7 0.75 13.95 3.76
N PHE A 8 0.46 12.69 4.09
CA PHE A 8 -0.74 12.33 4.86
C PHE A 8 -0.66 12.87 6.31
N ALA A 9 0.48 12.74 6.97
CA ALA A 9 0.70 13.31 8.30
C ALA A 9 0.49 14.84 8.30
N HIS A 10 1.01 15.54 7.30
CA HIS A 10 0.79 16.99 7.14
C HIS A 10 -0.70 17.35 7.00
N HIS A 11 -1.51 16.47 6.41
CA HIS A 11 -2.97 16.64 6.30
C HIS A 11 -3.75 16.03 7.48
N GLY A 12 -3.11 15.77 8.62
CA GLY A 12 -3.76 15.33 9.86
C GLY A 12 -4.08 13.83 9.93
N TRP A 13 -3.53 13.02 9.03
CA TRP A 13 -3.71 11.57 9.08
C TRP A 13 -2.66 10.90 9.96
N HIS A 14 -3.09 10.00 10.83
CA HIS A 14 -2.17 9.03 11.42
C HIS A 14 -1.79 7.99 10.36
N SER A 15 -0.49 7.84 10.11
CA SER A 15 0.04 7.07 8.98
C SER A 15 0.90 5.93 9.46
N SER A 16 0.79 4.78 8.78
CA SER A 16 1.72 3.67 8.94
C SER A 16 2.56 3.51 7.67
N LEU A 17 3.80 3.04 7.80
CA LEU A 17 4.68 2.70 6.68
C LEU A 17 5.10 1.23 6.81
N ALA A 18 4.79 0.44 5.79
CA ALA A 18 5.15 -0.97 5.73
C ALA A 18 6.21 -1.21 4.66
N GLU A 19 7.29 -1.92 5.02
CA GLU A 19 8.43 -2.16 4.14
C GLU A 19 9.13 -3.47 4.53
N VAL A 20 9.64 -4.22 3.54
CA VAL A 20 10.38 -5.49 3.76
C VAL A 20 11.87 -5.26 4.00
N SER A 21 12.41 -4.13 3.55
CA SER A 21 13.81 -3.77 3.79
C SER A 21 13.95 -3.02 5.13
N THR A 22 14.44 -3.69 6.17
CA THR A 22 14.73 -3.07 7.47
C THR A 22 15.64 -1.82 7.35
N PRO A 23 16.73 -1.80 6.54
CA PRO A 23 17.52 -0.57 6.35
C PRO A 23 16.72 0.59 5.76
N VAL A 24 15.78 0.30 4.86
CA VAL A 24 14.90 1.32 4.28
C VAL A 24 13.91 1.84 5.32
N LEU A 25 13.37 0.94 6.14
CA LEU A 25 12.46 1.28 7.24
C LEU A 25 13.17 2.16 8.28
N ASP A 26 14.42 1.85 8.63
CA ASP A 26 15.25 2.65 9.53
C ASP A 26 15.54 4.04 8.96
N PHE A 27 15.87 4.12 7.67
CA PHE A 27 16.07 5.39 6.99
C PHE A 27 14.78 6.23 6.96
N ALA A 28 13.62 5.59 6.70
CA ALA A 28 12.33 6.25 6.73
C ALA A 28 12.01 6.77 8.15
N ARG A 29 12.27 5.97 9.19
CA ARG A 29 12.11 6.36 10.60
C ARG A 29 12.97 7.56 10.96
N PHE A 30 14.26 7.55 10.61
CA PHE A 30 15.16 8.68 10.80
C PHE A 30 14.61 9.95 10.12
N ARG A 31 14.17 9.84 8.86
CA ARG A 31 13.66 10.96 8.09
C ARG A 31 12.36 11.56 8.65
N LEU A 32 11.47 10.72 9.17
CA LEU A 32 10.17 11.11 9.73
C LEU A 32 10.33 11.76 11.11
N ARG A 33 11.18 11.18 11.98
CA ARG A 33 11.51 11.75 13.29
C ARG A 33 12.10 13.15 13.20
N ARG A 34 12.93 13.42 12.19
CA ARG A 34 13.52 14.75 11.96
C ARG A 34 12.49 15.83 11.57
N ARG A 35 11.22 15.45 11.38
CA ARG A 35 10.09 16.34 11.09
C ARG A 35 8.99 16.24 12.14
N ASP A 36 9.28 15.62 13.29
CA ASP A 36 8.32 15.36 14.36
C ASP A 36 7.06 14.62 13.88
N ILE A 37 7.20 13.79 12.84
CA ILE A 37 6.13 12.93 12.35
C ILE A 37 6.25 11.58 13.04
N ASP A 38 5.26 11.28 13.87
CA ASP A 38 5.06 9.94 14.41
C ASP A 38 4.25 9.09 13.43
N ALA A 39 4.77 7.91 13.11
CA ALA A 39 4.18 6.99 12.16
C ALA A 39 4.52 5.55 12.55
N ASP A 40 3.53 4.67 12.49
CA ASP A 40 3.73 3.26 12.79
C ASP A 40 4.61 2.62 11.71
N MET A 41 5.73 2.03 12.12
CA MET A 41 6.63 1.31 11.23
C MET A 41 6.28 -0.17 11.27
N ILE A 42 5.96 -0.76 10.11
CA ILE A 42 5.62 -2.18 9.99
C ILE A 42 6.75 -2.86 9.22
N ASP A 43 7.54 -3.69 9.90
CA ASP A 43 8.64 -4.42 9.28
C ASP A 43 8.12 -5.72 8.67
N LEU A 44 7.91 -5.71 7.35
CA LEU A 44 7.39 -6.87 6.62
C LEU A 44 8.40 -8.01 6.44
N SER A 45 9.67 -7.81 6.83
CA SER A 45 10.65 -8.91 6.88
C SER A 45 10.37 -9.86 8.04
N VAL A 46 9.81 -9.33 9.13
CA VAL A 46 9.43 -10.08 10.33
C VAL A 46 7.92 -10.35 10.32
N ASP A 47 7.13 -9.30 10.14
CA ASP A 47 5.67 -9.33 10.11
C ASP A 47 5.17 -9.61 8.70
N LYS A 48 4.86 -10.87 8.38
CA LYS A 48 4.41 -11.25 7.02
C LYS A 48 3.00 -10.78 6.66
N GLU A 49 2.35 -10.01 7.52
CA GLU A 49 0.95 -9.58 7.42
C GLU A 49 0.80 -8.12 7.88
N LEU A 50 -0.27 -7.48 7.41
CA LEU A 50 -0.67 -6.14 7.86
C LEU A 50 -1.80 -6.24 8.88
N PRO A 51 -1.95 -5.25 9.78
CA PRO A 51 -3.12 -5.18 10.67
C PRO A 51 -4.43 -5.21 9.88
N ARG A 52 -5.31 -6.15 10.22
CA ARG A 52 -6.58 -6.36 9.52
C ARG A 52 -7.56 -5.22 9.78
N ASN A 53 -8.34 -4.86 8.75
CA ASN A 53 -9.43 -3.87 8.84
C ASN A 53 -9.05 -2.52 9.48
N ARG A 54 -7.77 -2.11 9.38
CA ARG A 54 -7.25 -0.92 10.08
C ARG A 54 -7.23 0.32 9.21
N PHE A 55 -7.00 0.17 7.91
CA PHE A 55 -6.63 1.30 7.06
C PHE A 55 -7.80 1.80 6.22
N ALA A 56 -8.24 3.04 6.45
CA ALA A 56 -9.23 3.70 5.60
C ALA A 56 -8.67 4.02 4.20
N ALA A 57 -7.34 4.14 4.06
CA ALA A 57 -6.66 4.26 2.79
C ALA A 57 -5.31 3.53 2.82
N ILE A 58 -4.94 2.90 1.71
CA ILE A 58 -3.61 2.32 1.49
C ILE A 58 -3.06 2.85 0.17
N THR A 59 -1.83 3.36 0.17
CA THR A 59 -1.10 3.73 -1.05
C THR A 59 -0.01 2.70 -1.33
N ALA A 60 -0.21 1.88 -2.36
CA ALA A 60 0.73 0.87 -2.83
C ALA A 60 1.38 1.31 -4.15
N PHE A 61 2.22 2.35 -4.07
CA PHE A 61 2.98 2.86 -5.21
C PHE A 61 4.31 2.13 -5.32
N GLY A 62 4.70 1.70 -6.53
CA GLY A 62 5.85 0.83 -6.78
C GLY A 62 5.75 -0.60 -6.20
N VAL A 63 4.87 -0.89 -5.25
CA VAL A 63 4.87 -2.17 -4.49
C VAL A 63 4.70 -3.40 -5.39
N PHE A 64 3.64 -3.44 -6.19
CA PHE A 64 3.27 -4.64 -6.94
C PHE A 64 4.22 -4.99 -8.10
N ALA A 65 5.08 -4.06 -8.50
CA ALA A 65 6.07 -4.28 -9.56
C ALA A 65 7.26 -5.13 -9.09
N TYR A 66 7.54 -5.16 -7.79
CA TYR A 66 8.75 -5.77 -7.24
C TYR A 66 8.48 -6.99 -6.34
N VAL A 67 7.21 -7.31 -6.07
CA VAL A 67 6.85 -8.53 -5.32
C VAL A 67 6.78 -9.73 -6.27
N SER A 68 7.35 -10.86 -5.85
CA SER A 68 7.33 -12.11 -6.61
C SER A 68 5.95 -12.78 -6.59
N ASP A 69 5.25 -12.71 -5.45
CA ASP A 69 3.89 -13.24 -5.27
C ASP A 69 2.88 -12.09 -5.14
N VAL A 70 2.48 -11.57 -6.31
CA VAL A 70 1.51 -10.46 -6.44
C VAL A 70 0.17 -10.83 -5.80
N ASP A 71 -0.27 -12.07 -5.96
CA ASP A 71 -1.54 -12.58 -5.45
C ASP A 71 -1.59 -12.54 -3.93
N ARG A 72 -0.52 -13.01 -3.27
CA ARG A 72 -0.40 -12.95 -1.81
C ARG A 72 -0.30 -11.51 -1.34
N ALA A 73 0.53 -10.68 -1.96
CA ALA A 73 0.66 -9.28 -1.58
C ALA A 73 -0.69 -8.55 -1.69
N ALA A 74 -1.46 -8.81 -2.75
CA ALA A 74 -2.78 -8.23 -2.94
C ALA A 74 -3.75 -8.68 -1.84
N ARG A 75 -3.76 -9.97 -1.47
CA ARG A 75 -4.60 -10.46 -0.36
C ARG A 75 -4.25 -9.83 0.99
N VAL A 76 -2.96 -9.66 1.29
CA VAL A 76 -2.49 -8.99 2.52
C VAL A 76 -3.02 -7.55 2.58
N VAL A 77 -2.85 -6.79 1.49
CA VAL A 77 -3.34 -5.41 1.38
C VAL A 77 -4.87 -5.33 1.49
N CYS A 78 -5.59 -6.21 0.79
CA CYS A 78 -7.05 -6.24 0.83
C CYS A 78 -7.60 -6.50 2.23
N ARG A 79 -6.99 -7.42 2.99
CA ARG A 79 -7.39 -7.73 4.38
C ARG A 79 -7.09 -6.59 5.35
N ALA A 80 -6.13 -5.73 5.02
CA ALA A 80 -5.71 -4.62 5.86
C ALA A 80 -6.64 -3.40 5.73
N LEU A 81 -7.33 -3.27 4.60
CA LEU A 81 -8.32 -2.21 4.39
C LEU A 81 -9.48 -2.33 5.38
N ALA A 82 -9.80 -1.23 6.04
CA ALA A 82 -11.06 -1.10 6.77
C ALA A 82 -12.25 -1.20 5.80
N PRO A 83 -13.47 -1.52 6.30
CA PRO A 83 -14.68 -1.47 5.50
C PRO A 83 -14.79 -0.14 4.74
N ARG A 84 -15.11 -0.19 3.44
CA ARG A 84 -15.18 0.97 2.53
C ARG A 84 -13.85 1.71 2.30
N GLY A 85 -12.74 1.19 2.81
CA GLY A 85 -11.40 1.74 2.63
C GLY A 85 -10.97 1.76 1.16
N VAL A 86 -10.01 2.61 0.83
CA VAL A 86 -9.56 2.84 -0.55
C VAL A 86 -8.10 2.42 -0.75
N LEU A 87 -7.86 1.57 -1.74
CA LEU A 87 -6.52 1.20 -2.20
C LEU A 87 -6.16 2.02 -3.44
N PHE A 88 -5.02 2.70 -3.39
CA PHE A 88 -4.38 3.34 -4.54
C PHE A 88 -3.19 2.49 -4.99
N ILE A 89 -3.14 2.15 -6.27
CA ILE A 89 -2.04 1.40 -6.87
C ILE A 89 -1.40 2.22 -8.00
N GLU A 90 -0.08 2.14 -8.09
CA GLU A 90 0.64 2.66 -9.26
C GLU A 90 0.60 1.61 -10.38
N ARG A 91 0.11 2.02 -11.54
CA ARG A 91 -0.02 1.17 -12.74
C ARG A 91 1.11 1.34 -13.72
N SER A 92 1.79 2.50 -13.72
CA SER A 92 2.92 2.79 -14.62
C SER A 92 4.06 1.79 -14.49
N GLN A 93 4.29 1.29 -13.27
CA GLN A 93 5.36 0.33 -12.96
C GLN A 93 4.97 -1.14 -13.20
N LEU A 94 3.68 -1.42 -13.44
CA LEU A 94 3.25 -2.77 -13.85
C LEU A 94 3.57 -2.90 -15.33
N LEU A 95 4.76 -3.41 -15.66
CA LEU A 95 5.33 -3.29 -17.01
C LEU A 95 4.59 -4.12 -18.07
N ASN A 96 4.02 -5.29 -17.70
CA ASN A 96 3.32 -6.15 -18.64
C ASN A 96 1.78 -6.14 -18.46
N PRO A 97 0.99 -6.30 -19.55
CA PRO A 97 -0.48 -6.33 -19.47
C PRO A 97 -1.04 -7.46 -18.60
N GLU A 98 -0.37 -8.61 -18.58
CA GLU A 98 -0.80 -9.79 -17.81
C GLU A 98 -0.78 -9.53 -16.30
N GLN A 99 0.27 -8.90 -15.77
CA GLN A 99 0.35 -8.48 -14.36
C GLN A 99 -0.77 -7.49 -14.02
N ARG A 100 -1.06 -6.53 -14.92
CA ARG A 100 -2.14 -5.56 -14.70
C ARG A 100 -3.50 -6.25 -14.62
N GLN A 101 -3.77 -7.19 -15.53
CA GLN A 101 -5.02 -7.93 -15.57
C GLN A 101 -5.14 -8.90 -14.38
N GLY A 102 -4.06 -9.63 -14.06
CA GLY A 102 -3.98 -10.55 -12.93
C GLY A 102 -4.23 -9.85 -11.60
N LEU A 103 -3.51 -8.75 -11.33
CA LEU A 103 -3.72 -7.94 -10.13
C LEU A 103 -5.17 -7.42 -10.07
N GLY A 104 -5.69 -6.87 -11.17
CA GLY A 104 -7.08 -6.41 -11.24
C GLY A 104 -8.11 -7.49 -10.92
N LEU A 105 -7.89 -8.72 -11.38
CA LEU A 105 -8.75 -9.87 -11.09
C LEU A 105 -8.69 -10.28 -9.62
N VAL A 106 -7.49 -10.34 -9.03
CA VAL A 106 -7.29 -10.70 -7.62
C VAL A 106 -7.93 -9.68 -6.68
N LEU A 107 -7.76 -8.38 -6.97
CA LEU A 107 -8.40 -7.33 -6.18
C LEU A 107 -9.93 -7.46 -6.21
N ARG A 108 -10.51 -7.69 -7.39
CA ARG A 108 -11.97 -7.91 -7.53
C ARG A 108 -12.45 -9.14 -6.78
N ARG A 109 -11.75 -10.27 -6.91
CA ARG A 109 -12.06 -11.51 -6.15
C ARG A 109 -11.91 -11.33 -4.64
N SER A 110 -11.09 -10.39 -4.21
CA SER A 110 -10.89 -10.03 -2.80
C SER A 110 -11.91 -8.99 -2.30
N GLY A 111 -12.97 -8.71 -3.06
CA GLY A 111 -14.05 -7.78 -2.66
C GLY A 111 -13.74 -6.31 -2.91
N LEU A 112 -12.77 -5.99 -3.77
CA LEU A 112 -12.49 -4.60 -4.12
C LEU A 112 -13.16 -4.21 -5.45
N ARG A 113 -13.94 -3.13 -5.43
CA ARG A 113 -14.53 -2.53 -6.63
C ARG A 113 -13.65 -1.40 -7.18
N PRO A 114 -13.40 -1.32 -8.49
CA PRO A 114 -12.69 -0.18 -9.05
C PRO A 114 -13.51 1.11 -8.86
N LEU A 115 -12.87 2.18 -8.39
CA LEU A 115 -13.45 3.53 -8.33
C LEU A 115 -13.02 4.37 -9.52
N ARG A 116 -11.73 4.33 -9.84
CA ARG A 116 -11.13 5.06 -10.95
C ARG A 116 -9.92 4.29 -11.45
N VAL A 117 -9.81 4.14 -12.75
CA VAL A 117 -8.68 3.45 -13.39
C VAL A 117 -8.10 4.41 -14.43
N ALA A 118 -7.00 5.09 -14.08
CA ALA A 118 -6.28 6.00 -14.97
C ALA A 118 -5.00 5.34 -15.49
N ALA A 119 -4.26 6.02 -16.36
CA ALA A 119 -3.02 5.50 -16.95
C ALA A 119 -1.97 5.17 -15.88
N HIS A 120 -1.74 6.08 -14.93
CA HIS A 120 -0.67 5.94 -13.93
C HIS A 120 -1.13 5.38 -12.59
N VAL A 121 -2.39 5.63 -12.20
CA VAL A 121 -2.92 5.23 -10.88
C VAL A 121 -4.29 4.60 -11.06
N ALA A 122 -4.55 3.51 -10.34
CA ALA A 122 -5.91 3.04 -10.10
C ALA A 122 -6.27 3.12 -8.63
N ALA A 123 -7.54 3.40 -8.38
CA ALA A 123 -8.16 3.40 -7.07
C ALA A 123 -9.25 2.34 -7.01
N TYR A 124 -9.25 1.57 -5.93
CA TYR A 124 -10.21 0.51 -5.64
C TYR A 124 -10.80 0.74 -4.25
N ARG A 125 -12.06 0.34 -4.03
CA ARG A 125 -12.74 0.45 -2.75
C ARG A 125 -13.10 -0.94 -2.23
N ALA A 126 -12.80 -1.20 -0.96
CA ALA A 126 -13.31 -2.38 -0.27
C ALA A 126 -14.85 -2.31 -0.19
N THR A 127 -15.52 -3.41 -0.49
CA THR A 127 -16.98 -3.52 -0.32
C THR A 127 -17.40 -3.46 1.14
#